data_AF-A0A8B6D9C4-F1
#
_entry.id   AF-A0A8B6D9C4-F1
#
_cell.length_a   1.000
_cell.length_b   1.000
_cell.length_c   1.000
_cell.angle_alpha   90.00
_cell.angle_beta   90.00
_cell.angle_gamma   90.00
#
_symmetry.space_group_name_H-M   'P 1'
#
loop_
_entity.id
_entity.type
_entity.pdbx_description
1 polymer ?
#
loop_
_entity_poly.entity_id
_entity_poly.type
_entity_poly.pdbx_seq_one_letter_code
_entity_poly.pdbx_strand_id
1 'polypeptide(L)'
;MNISDQRCSKHGNLPFEFFCIGHDSLCCKECQVVSHRSCQKVMSFDIVSKGIKSSQSLVDAMERKEHILTAIPLISNDRHTFIESIKTEASVVKDEIMKLKEEAISLIKSVEKSMIENLKQKKEKILTNAKGIHKEIQDIERMTKKIKNMFDMEFAVHYCQTILMEQNKYNHREENQIYY
;
A
#
# COMPACT_ATOMS: atom_id res chain seq x y z
N MET A 1 34.12 51.05 23.26
CA MET A 1 34.88 52.24 22.81
C MET A 1 34.04 53.46 23.11
N ASN A 2 34.59 54.44 23.84
CA ASN A 2 33.89 55.67 24.19
C ASN A 2 33.87 56.60 22.97
N ILE A 3 32.69 57.07 22.54
CA ILE A 3 32.57 57.95 21.35
C ILE A 3 33.33 59.28 21.57
N SER A 4 33.51 59.69 22.83
CA SER A 4 34.31 60.85 23.25
C SER A 4 35.79 60.77 22.86
N ASP A 5 36.31 59.58 22.56
CA ASP A 5 37.72 59.39 22.16
C ASP A 5 37.92 59.46 20.64
N GLN A 6 36.82 59.51 19.87
CA GLN A 6 36.87 59.65 18.42
C GLN A 6 37.06 61.11 18.03
N ARG A 7 37.99 61.34 17.10
CA ARG A 7 38.46 62.67 16.71
C ARG A 7 38.26 62.90 15.22
N CYS A 8 37.94 64.14 14.86
CA CYS A 8 37.73 64.56 13.50
C CYS A 8 39.07 64.62 12.75
N SER A 9 39.23 63.74 11.76
CA SER A 9 40.42 63.71 10.90
C SER A 9 40.59 64.94 10.01
N LYS A 10 39.51 65.70 9.77
CA LYS A 10 39.53 66.88 8.89
C LYS A 10 39.93 68.18 9.60
N HIS A 11 39.70 68.25 10.91
CA HIS A 11 39.85 69.49 11.68
C HIS A 11 40.71 69.21 12.92
N GLY A 12 42.01 69.01 12.69
CA GLY A 12 43.02 69.01 13.75
C GLY A 12 42.80 68.02 14.90
N ASN A 13 42.15 66.87 14.64
CA ASN A 13 41.78 65.91 15.68
C ASN A 13 40.88 66.48 16.78
N LEU A 14 40.05 67.48 16.48
CA LEU A 14 39.02 67.96 17.40
C LEU A 14 38.04 66.84 17.77
N PRO A 15 37.54 66.79 19.02
CA PRO A 15 36.57 65.77 19.41
C PRO A 15 35.28 65.90 18.60
N PHE A 16 34.63 64.77 18.32
CA PHE A 16 33.25 64.79 17.87
C PHE A 16 32.35 65.19 19.04
N GLU A 17 31.42 66.12 18.79
CA GLU A 17 30.53 66.67 19.83
C GLU A 17 29.06 66.69 19.36
N PHE A 18 28.85 66.60 18.04
CA PHE A 18 27.56 66.75 17.39
C PHE A 18 27.26 65.57 16.45
N PHE A 19 25.98 65.35 16.20
CA PHE A 19 25.46 64.40 15.24
C PHE A 19 24.54 65.12 14.24
N CYS A 20 24.79 64.92 12.96
CA CYS A 20 23.93 65.42 11.89
C CYS A 20 22.94 64.33 11.48
N ILE A 21 21.64 64.53 11.77
CA ILE A 21 20.60 63.55 11.40
C ILE A 21 20.47 63.38 9.89
N GLY A 22 20.55 64.48 9.14
CA GLY A 22 20.36 64.44 7.68
C GLY A 22 21.45 63.66 6.94
N HIS A 23 22.63 63.52 7.55
CA HIS A 23 23.78 62.82 6.99
C HIS A 23 24.19 61.58 7.80
N ASP A 24 23.39 61.20 8.81
CA ASP A 24 23.64 60.06 9.70
C ASP A 24 25.12 59.94 10.16
N SER A 25 25.72 61.06 10.58
CA SER A 25 27.17 61.13 10.81
C SER A 25 27.58 62.04 11.97
N LEU A 26 28.73 61.71 12.56
CA LEU A 26 29.36 62.48 13.64
C LEU A 26 30.12 63.69 13.09
N CYS A 27 30.02 64.84 13.77
CA CYS A 27 30.73 66.06 13.40
C CYS A 27 31.31 66.80 14.61
N CYS A 28 32.50 67.39 14.44
CA CYS A 28 33.08 68.31 15.42
C CYS A 28 32.49 69.72 15.21
N LYS A 29 32.76 70.63 16.15
CA LYS A 29 32.31 72.03 16.08
C LYS A 29 32.64 72.72 14.74
N GLU A 30 33.78 72.41 14.12
CA GLU A 30 34.16 73.02 12.83
C GLU A 30 33.41 72.39 11.66
N CYS A 31 33.26 71.06 11.64
CA CYS A 31 32.41 70.37 10.65
C CYS A 31 30.98 70.90 10.67
N GLN A 32 30.44 71.21 11.85
CA GLN A 32 29.09 71.78 11.99
C GLN A 32 28.97 73.12 11.24
N VAL A 33 29.96 74.00 11.34
CA VAL A 33 29.94 75.35 10.76
C VAL A 33 30.32 75.36 9.29
N VAL A 34 31.21 74.46 8.85
CA VAL A 34 31.76 74.49 7.49
C VAL A 34 31.01 73.55 6.56
N SER A 35 30.80 72.29 6.97
CA SER A 35 30.22 71.25 6.12
C SER A 35 28.74 71.00 6.37
N HIS A 36 28.26 71.25 7.59
CA HIS A 36 26.87 71.02 7.97
C HIS A 36 26.10 72.30 8.29
N ARG A 37 26.58 73.47 7.83
CA ARG A 37 25.97 74.78 8.10
C ARG A 37 24.50 74.87 7.68
N SER A 38 24.19 74.27 6.54
CA SER A 38 22.84 74.23 5.95
C SER A 38 22.00 73.06 6.45
N CYS A 39 22.54 72.19 7.32
CA CYS A 39 21.81 71.06 7.87
C CYS A 39 20.88 71.54 8.98
N GLN A 40 19.58 71.33 8.81
CA GLN A 40 18.57 71.80 9.77
C GLN A 40 18.54 71.00 11.09
N LYS A 41 19.18 69.82 11.15
CA LYS A 41 19.10 68.89 12.29
C LYS A 41 20.49 68.40 12.70
N VAL A 42 21.31 69.31 13.22
CA VAL A 42 22.56 68.97 13.92
C VAL A 42 22.33 69.15 15.41
N MET A 43 22.51 68.09 16.19
CA MET A 43 22.25 68.08 17.64
C MET A 43 23.48 67.60 18.39
N SER A 44 23.65 68.04 19.64
CA SER A 44 24.70 67.50 20.50
C SER A 44 24.40 66.05 20.87
N PHE A 45 25.44 65.28 21.21
CA PHE A 45 25.28 63.90 21.64
C PHE A 45 24.41 63.75 22.88
N ASP A 46 24.40 64.71 23.78
CA ASP A 46 23.53 64.67 24.96
C ASP A 46 22.05 64.68 24.59
N ILE A 47 21.68 65.45 23.57
CA ILE A 47 20.29 65.53 23.09
C ILE A 47 19.92 64.25 22.34
N VAL A 48 20.79 63.80 21.43
CA VAL A 48 20.56 62.59 20.63
C VAL A 48 20.51 61.35 21.51
N SER A 49 21.43 61.20 22.46
CA SER A 49 21.49 60.06 23.37
C SER A 49 20.28 60.02 24.32
N LYS A 50 19.79 61.17 24.81
CA LYS A 50 18.55 61.24 25.57
C LYS A 50 17.35 60.83 24.71
N GLY A 51 17.26 61.34 23.48
CA GLY A 51 16.19 61.01 22.55
C GLY A 51 16.13 59.52 22.20
N ILE A 52 17.30 58.89 21.96
CA ILE A 52 17.40 57.45 21.71
C ILE A 52 17.02 56.65 22.96
N LYS A 53 17.50 57.05 24.14
CA LYS A 53 17.19 56.38 25.42
C LYS A 53 15.71 56.50 25.79
N SER A 54 15.03 57.58 25.40
CA SER A 54 13.60 57.77 25.60
C SER A 54 12.76 57.30 24.42
N SER A 55 13.37 56.70 23.39
CA SER A 55 12.66 56.30 22.18
C SER A 55 11.83 55.04 22.45
N GLN A 56 10.52 55.21 22.63
CA GLN A 56 9.60 54.08 22.80
C GLN A 56 9.71 53.07 21.64
N SER A 57 9.93 53.55 20.42
CA SER A 57 10.13 52.67 19.25
C SER A 57 11.35 51.76 19.35
N LEU A 58 12.42 52.19 20.06
CA LEU A 58 13.59 51.36 20.28
C LEU A 58 13.30 50.31 21.35
N VAL A 59 12.59 50.69 22.41
CA VAL A 59 12.13 49.77 23.46
C VAL A 59 11.22 48.70 22.85
N ASP A 60 10.20 49.10 22.09
CA ASP A 60 9.27 48.20 21.40
C ASP A 60 10.01 47.24 20.44
N ALA A 61 11.02 47.75 19.71
CA ALA A 61 11.83 46.93 18.81
C ALA A 61 12.68 45.91 19.57
N MET A 62 13.25 46.27 20.72
CA MET A 62 14.01 45.37 21.58
C MET A 62 13.10 44.30 22.20
N GLU A 63 11.91 44.66 22.67
CA GLU A 63 10.92 43.72 23.19
C GLU A 63 10.46 42.74 22.11
N ARG A 64 10.11 43.23 20.91
CA ARG A 64 9.76 42.36 19.78
C ARG A 64 10.89 41.42 19.39
N LYS A 65 12.13 41.90 19.39
CA LYS A 65 13.31 41.06 19.15
C LYS A 65 13.39 39.94 20.18
N GLU A 66 13.21 40.24 21.47
CA GLU A 66 13.25 39.24 22.53
C GLU A 66 12.12 38.21 22.40
N HIS A 67 10.90 38.67 22.08
CA HIS A 67 9.78 37.77 21.78
C HIS A 67 10.07 36.85 20.59
N ILE A 68 10.70 37.36 19.54
CA ILE A 68 11.08 36.53 18.38
C ILE A 68 12.17 35.52 18.77
N LEU A 69 13.20 35.96 19.51
CA LEU A 69 14.30 35.09 19.95
C LEU A 69 13.83 33.97 20.87
N THR A 70 12.80 34.22 21.68
CA THR A 70 12.18 33.20 22.54
C THR A 70 11.21 32.30 21.78
N ALA A 71 10.47 32.81 20.80
CA ALA A 71 9.50 32.03 20.02
C ALA A 71 10.16 31.07 19.01
N ILE A 72 11.25 31.46 18.37
CA ILE A 72 11.96 30.64 17.37
C ILE A 72 12.33 29.24 17.89
N PRO A 73 13.03 29.10 19.04
CA PRO A 73 13.41 27.77 19.53
C PRO A 73 12.21 26.91 19.92
N LEU A 74 11.14 27.52 20.45
CA LEU A 74 9.90 26.80 20.77
C LEU A 74 9.26 26.22 19.50
N ILE A 75 9.06 27.07 18.48
CA ILE A 75 8.51 26.63 17.20
C ILE A 75 9.41 25.58 16.54
N SER A 76 10.73 25.75 16.60
CA SER A 76 11.69 24.79 16.05
C SER A 76 11.57 23.42 16.73
N ASN A 77 11.50 23.40 18.06
CA ASN A 77 11.34 22.18 18.84
C ASN A 77 9.98 21.50 18.59
N ASP A 78 8.90 22.28 18.55
CA ASP A 78 7.56 21.77 18.23
C ASP A 78 7.51 21.15 16.82
N ARG A 79 8.17 21.78 15.84
CA ARG A 79 8.27 21.23 14.49
C ARG A 79 9.13 19.97 14.44
N HIS A 80 10.22 19.93 15.21
CA HIS A 80 11.07 18.75 15.29
C HIS A 80 10.31 17.56 15.88
N THR A 81 9.64 17.74 17.02
CA THR A 81 8.85 16.70 17.67
C THR A 81 7.68 16.23 16.79
N PHE A 82 7.02 17.15 16.09
CA PHE A 82 5.97 16.81 15.13
C PHE A 82 6.49 15.97 13.96
N ILE A 83 7.65 16.30 13.40
CA ILE A 83 8.30 15.53 12.34
C ILE A 83 8.63 14.11 12.81
N GLU A 84 9.17 13.96 14.03
CA GLU A 84 9.46 12.64 14.59
C GLU A 84 8.17 11.83 14.81
N SER A 85 7.07 12.46 15.29
CA SER A 85 5.76 11.79 15.38
C SER A 85 5.29 11.26 14.03
N ILE A 86 5.37 12.09 12.98
CA ILE A 86 4.99 11.67 11.62
C ILE A 86 5.84 10.49 11.15
N LYS A 87 7.15 10.49 11.41
CA LYS A 87 8.03 9.38 11.02
C LYS A 87 7.64 8.09 11.74
N THR A 88 7.36 8.17 13.04
CA THR A 88 6.91 7.02 13.83
C THR A 88 5.58 6.49 13.31
N GLU A 89 4.59 7.36 13.12
CA GLU A 89 3.27 6.99 12.58
C GLU A 89 3.38 6.36 11.19
N ALA A 90 4.20 6.95 10.31
CA ALA A 90 4.44 6.40 8.98
C ALA A 90 5.07 4.99 9.03
N SER A 91 5.96 4.75 10.00
CA SER A 91 6.55 3.42 10.21
C SER A 91 5.49 2.42 10.69
N VAL A 92 4.66 2.80 11.66
CA VAL A 92 3.58 1.95 12.17
C VAL A 92 2.60 1.56 11.06
N VAL A 93 2.14 2.54 10.28
CA VAL A 93 1.23 2.29 9.15
C VAL A 93 1.87 1.37 8.11
N LYS A 94 3.16 1.56 7.82
CA LYS A 94 3.90 0.68 6.90
C LYS A 94 3.94 -0.77 7.42
N ASP A 95 4.22 -0.96 8.71
CA ASP A 95 4.29 -2.29 9.31
C ASP A 95 2.92 -2.98 9.33
N GLU A 96 1.85 -2.22 9.60
CA GLU A 96 0.47 -2.73 9.52
C GLU A 96 0.10 -3.15 8.09
N ILE A 97 0.45 -2.37 7.08
CA ILE A 97 0.24 -2.73 5.66
C ILE A 97 0.97 -4.02 5.31
N MET A 98 2.23 -4.17 5.77
CA MET A 98 3.02 -5.37 5.52
C MET A 98 2.39 -6.60 6.19
N LYS A 99 1.94 -6.46 7.44
CA LYS A 99 1.24 -7.52 8.16
C LYS A 99 -0.06 -7.94 7.46
N LEU A 100 -0.90 -6.98 7.07
CA LEU A 100 -2.14 -7.26 6.33
C LEU A 100 -1.87 -7.98 5.01
N LYS A 101 -0.80 -7.60 4.30
CA LYS A 101 -0.37 -8.27 3.07
C LYS A 101 0.01 -9.73 3.33
N GLU A 102 0.78 -10.00 4.38
CA GLU A 102 1.20 -11.36 4.74
C GLU A 102 0.01 -12.23 5.14
N GLU A 103 -0.92 -11.68 5.94
CA GLU A 103 -2.16 -12.35 6.32
C GLU A 103 -3.03 -12.69 5.10
N ALA A 104 -3.19 -11.75 4.17
CA ALA A 104 -3.95 -11.98 2.93
C ALA A 104 -3.33 -13.09 2.07
N ILE A 105 -2.00 -13.08 1.90
CA ILE A 105 -1.28 -14.13 1.16
C ILE A 105 -1.46 -15.48 1.84
N SER A 106 -1.35 -15.54 3.17
CA SER A 106 -1.54 -16.77 3.94
C SER A 106 -2.96 -17.33 3.77
N LEU A 107 -3.97 -16.47 3.86
CA LEU A 107 -5.36 -16.87 3.68
C LEU A 107 -5.62 -17.43 2.28
N ILE A 108 -5.14 -16.75 1.24
CA ILE A 108 -5.29 -17.20 -0.15
C ILE A 108 -4.64 -18.57 -0.34
N LYS A 109 -3.42 -18.78 0.16
CA LYS A 109 -2.72 -20.07 0.08
C LYS A 109 -3.47 -21.19 0.82
N SER A 110 -4.06 -20.88 1.96
CA SER A 110 -4.88 -21.84 2.72
C SER A 110 -6.13 -22.26 1.93
N VAL A 111 -6.83 -21.29 1.34
CA VAL A 111 -8.01 -21.54 0.50
C VAL A 111 -7.63 -22.35 -0.74
N GLU A 112 -6.56 -21.97 -1.43
CA GLU A 112 -6.03 -22.69 -2.60
C GLU A 112 -5.74 -24.16 -2.26
N LYS A 113 -5.01 -24.41 -1.17
CA LYS A 113 -4.68 -25.76 -0.70
C LYS A 113 -5.94 -26.58 -0.41
N SER A 114 -6.92 -25.98 0.28
CA SER A 114 -8.20 -26.63 0.59
C SER A 114 -8.97 -26.99 -0.68
N MET A 115 -9.04 -26.08 -1.66
CA MET A 115 -9.71 -26.32 -2.94
C MET A 115 -9.04 -27.43 -3.74
N ILE A 116 -7.70 -27.44 -3.82
CA ILE A 116 -6.94 -28.50 -4.49
C ILE A 116 -7.21 -29.86 -3.85
N GLU A 117 -7.22 -29.93 -2.52
CA GLU A 117 -7.49 -31.17 -1.80
C GLU A 117 -8.93 -31.67 -2.04
N ASN A 118 -9.90 -30.77 -1.99
CA ASN A 118 -11.29 -31.08 -2.32
C ASN A 118 -11.45 -31.60 -3.75
N LEU A 119 -10.72 -31.03 -4.72
CA LEU A 119 -10.73 -31.50 -6.10
C LEU A 119 -10.12 -32.90 -6.23
N LYS A 120 -9.02 -33.19 -5.54
CA LYS A 120 -8.42 -34.54 -5.50
C LYS A 120 -9.40 -35.57 -4.95
N GLN A 121 -10.06 -35.26 -3.83
CA GLN A 121 -11.05 -36.16 -3.23
C GLN A 121 -12.25 -36.39 -4.14
N LYS A 122 -12.75 -35.34 -4.81
CA LYS A 122 -13.83 -35.48 -5.81
C LYS A 122 -13.39 -36.34 -6.99
N LYS A 123 -12.17 -36.14 -7.50
CA LYS A 123 -11.61 -36.95 -8.58
C LYS A 123 -11.54 -38.44 -8.19
N GLU A 124 -11.03 -38.76 -7.01
CA GLU A 124 -10.94 -40.15 -6.54
C GLU A 124 -12.33 -40.80 -6.40
N LYS A 125 -13.31 -40.07 -5.84
CA LYS A 125 -14.70 -40.56 -5.76
C LYS A 125 -15.29 -40.86 -7.14
N ILE A 126 -15.10 -39.95 -8.10
CA ILE A 126 -15.56 -40.15 -9.48
C ILE A 126 -14.88 -41.37 -10.11
N LEU A 127 -13.57 -41.52 -9.91
CA LEU A 127 -12.80 -42.65 -10.45
C LEU A 127 -13.29 -43.99 -9.88
N THR A 128 -13.51 -44.08 -8.57
CA THR A 128 -14.03 -45.28 -7.91
C THR A 128 -15.44 -45.61 -8.41
N ASN A 129 -16.32 -44.61 -8.54
CA ASN A 129 -17.66 -44.82 -9.07
C ASN A 129 -17.63 -45.30 -10.53
N ALA A 130 -16.79 -44.70 -11.37
CA ALA A 130 -16.64 -45.12 -12.77
C ALA A 130 -16.15 -46.57 -12.89
N LYS A 131 -15.21 -47.00 -12.04
CA LYS A 131 -14.77 -48.41 -11.97
C LYS A 131 -15.91 -49.35 -11.55
N GLY A 132 -16.75 -48.93 -10.60
CA GLY A 132 -17.94 -49.69 -10.18
C GLY A 132 -18.92 -49.89 -11.34
N ILE A 133 -19.30 -48.80 -12.00
CA ILE A 133 -20.20 -48.84 -13.17
C ILE A 133 -19.61 -49.71 -14.29
N HIS A 134 -18.31 -49.60 -14.56
CA HIS A 134 -17.67 -50.43 -15.58
C HIS A 134 -17.77 -51.93 -15.27
N LYS A 135 -17.63 -52.31 -13.99
CA LYS A 135 -17.81 -53.70 -13.56
C LYS A 135 -19.26 -54.18 -13.74
N GLU A 136 -20.23 -53.35 -13.37
CA GLU A 136 -21.66 -53.66 -13.57
C GLU A 136 -21.98 -53.87 -15.06
N ILE A 137 -21.44 -53.03 -15.94
CA ILE A 137 -21.60 -53.20 -17.40
C ILE A 137 -21.02 -54.55 -17.85
N GLN A 138 -19.80 -54.90 -17.42
CA GLN A 138 -19.18 -56.18 -17.78
C GLN A 138 -20.00 -57.39 -17.30
N ASP A 139 -20.60 -57.30 -16.11
CA ASP A 139 -21.44 -58.36 -15.57
C ASP A 139 -22.75 -58.49 -16.38
N ILE A 140 -23.37 -57.37 -16.77
CA ILE A 140 -24.55 -57.33 -17.65
C ILE A 140 -24.23 -57.92 -19.03
N GLU A 141 -23.10 -57.56 -19.64
CA GLU A 141 -22.67 -58.10 -20.94
C GLU A 141 -22.49 -59.62 -20.87
N ARG A 142 -21.89 -60.12 -19.79
CA ARG A 142 -21.72 -61.56 -19.56
C ARG A 142 -23.06 -62.28 -19.40
N MET A 143 -23.99 -61.71 -18.65
CA MET A 143 -25.34 -62.25 -18.49
C MET A 143 -26.10 -62.26 -19.82
N THR A 144 -26.05 -61.15 -20.56
CA THR A 144 -26.69 -61.01 -21.88
C THR A 144 -26.18 -62.08 -22.86
N LYS A 145 -24.87 -62.33 -22.88
CA LYS A 145 -24.27 -63.40 -23.69
C LYS A 145 -24.76 -64.79 -23.30
N LYS A 146 -24.87 -65.08 -21.99
CA LYS A 146 -25.42 -66.36 -21.51
C LYS A 146 -26.88 -66.54 -21.92
N ILE A 147 -27.71 -65.52 -21.73
CA ILE A 147 -29.12 -65.53 -22.11
C ILE A 147 -29.27 -65.78 -23.62
N LYS A 148 -28.49 -65.08 -24.44
CA LYS A 148 -28.49 -65.28 -25.90
C LYS A 148 -28.17 -66.74 -26.25
N ASN A 149 -27.11 -67.30 -25.68
CA ASN A 149 -26.73 -68.70 -25.92
C ASN A 149 -27.82 -69.69 -25.48
N MET A 150 -28.55 -69.40 -24.39
CA MET A 150 -29.67 -70.23 -23.95
C MET A 150 -30.83 -70.21 -24.96
N PHE A 151 -31.21 -69.03 -25.46
CA PHE A 151 -32.24 -68.90 -26.50
C PHE A 151 -31.84 -69.57 -27.81
N ASP A 152 -30.59 -69.42 -28.24
CA ASP A 152 -30.08 -70.08 -29.46
C ASP A 152 -30.16 -71.61 -29.34
N MET A 153 -29.86 -72.16 -28.16
CA MET A 153 -29.99 -73.60 -27.86
C MET A 153 -31.46 -74.05 -27.83
N GLU A 154 -32.34 -73.29 -27.19
CA GLU A 154 -33.77 -73.61 -27.11
C GLU A 154 -34.42 -73.62 -28.49
N PHE A 155 -34.07 -72.65 -29.33
CA PHE A 155 -34.49 -72.61 -30.74
C PHE A 155 -33.97 -73.84 -31.52
N ALA A 156 -32.70 -74.21 -31.34
CA ALA A 156 -32.12 -75.40 -31.98
C ALA A 156 -32.82 -76.70 -31.53
N VAL A 157 -33.12 -76.83 -30.24
CA VAL A 157 -33.86 -77.98 -29.69
C VAL A 157 -35.27 -78.04 -30.29
N HIS A 158 -35.99 -76.93 -30.31
CA HIS A 158 -37.33 -76.86 -30.88
C HIS A 158 -37.34 -77.21 -32.38
N TYR A 159 -36.36 -76.69 -33.13
CA TYR A 159 -36.19 -77.00 -34.55
C TYR A 159 -35.92 -78.49 -34.80
N CYS A 160 -35.00 -79.10 -34.05
CA CYS A 160 -34.70 -80.53 -34.15
C CYS A 160 -35.92 -81.41 -33.79
N GLN A 161 -36.67 -81.05 -32.74
CA GLN A 161 -37.89 -81.76 -32.37
C GLN A 161 -38.94 -81.70 -33.49
N THR A 162 -39.09 -80.55 -34.13
CA THR A 162 -40.03 -80.37 -35.26
C THR A 162 -39.67 -81.27 -36.44
N ILE A 163 -38.39 -81.32 -36.82
CA ILE A 163 -37.90 -82.21 -37.89
C ILE A 163 -38.15 -83.69 -37.55
N LEU A 164 -37.84 -84.12 -36.31
CA LEU A 164 -38.06 -85.51 -35.88
C LEU A 164 -39.53 -85.90 -35.94
N MET A 165 -40.44 -85.00 -35.57
CA MET A 165 -41.88 -85.24 -35.69
C MET A 165 -42.33 -85.39 -37.16
N GLU A 166 -41.77 -84.61 -38.08
CA GLU A 166 -42.06 -84.74 -39.51
C GLU A 166 -41.51 -86.06 -40.08
N GLN A 167 -40.30 -86.46 -39.72
CA GLN A 167 -39.71 -87.74 -40.14
C GLN A 167 -40.50 -88.95 -39.63
N ASN A 168 -40.94 -88.94 -38.36
CA ASN A 168 -41.77 -90.02 -37.82
C ASN A 168 -43.12 -90.14 -38.53
N LYS A 169 -43.74 -89.00 -38.91
CA LYS A 169 -44.97 -89.01 -39.73
C LYS A 169 -44.73 -89.61 -41.11
N TYR A 170 -43.56 -89.36 -41.70
CA TYR A 170 -43.19 -89.90 -43.01
C TYR A 170 -42.96 -91.42 -42.95
N ASN A 171 -42.18 -91.90 -41.98
CA ASN A 171 -41.90 -93.32 -41.79
C ASN A 171 -43.17 -94.14 -41.51
N HIS A 172 -44.11 -93.63 -40.69
CA HIS A 172 -45.39 -94.29 -40.47
C HIS A 172 -46.32 -94.30 -41.70
N ARG A 173 -46.12 -93.43 -42.69
CA ARG A 173 -46.86 -93.50 -43.97
C ARG A 173 -46.29 -94.59 -44.88
N GLU A 174 -44.97 -94.77 -44.90
CA GLU A 174 -44.32 -95.85 -45.67
C GLU A 174 -44.63 -97.24 -45.09
N GLU A 175 -44.64 -97.40 -43.76
CA GLU A 175 -45.03 -98.66 -43.12
C GLU A 175 -46.49 -99.07 -43.42
N ASN A 176 -47.39 -98.09 -43.55
CA ASN A 176 -48.79 -98.34 -43.91
C ASN A 176 -49.03 -98.58 -45.42
N GLN A 177 -48.03 -98.35 -46.27
CA GLN A 177 -48.10 -98.67 -47.71
C GLN A 177 -47.61 -100.08 -48.05
N ILE A 178 -46.94 -100.78 -47.12
CA ILE A 178 -46.40 -102.13 -47.35
C ILE A 178 -47.46 -103.24 -47.09
N TYR A 179 -48.63 -102.90 -46.53
CA TYR A 179 -49.71 -103.84 -46.18
C TYR A 179 -50.89 -103.89 -47.16
N TYR A 180 -50.72 -103.49 -48.43
CA TYR A 180 -51.72 -103.65 -49.48
C TYR A 180 -51.15 -104.40 -50.70
#